data_AF-A0A4V1V178-F1
#
_entry.id   AF-A0A4V1V178-F1
#
_cell.length_a   1.000
_cell.length_b   1.000
_cell.length_c   1.000
_cell.angle_alpha   90.00
_cell.angle_beta   90.00
_cell.angle_gamma   90.00
#
_symmetry.space_group_name_H-M   'P 1'
#
loop_
_entity.id
_entity.type
_entity.pdbx_description
1 polymer ?
#
loop_
_entity_poly.entity_id
_entity_poly.type
_entity_poly.pdbx_seq_one_letter_code
_entity_poly.pdbx_strand_id
1 'polypeptide(L)'
;MHTRSTADLLLPFRGATLATRLLVAAVYALGAVLPLGLFTVPAPARAQTSIVDVCTGVSLPRSAVTDIIRPVITGIATPLESSINSLLNILVPRLNLNATTLLNNAASGQDIRLGVLDVNGNVVDAPDACINQADAFTLENEQGISIGGNRITGLGSGGAVAIAGELNSIAFGNGALTAATAVDAIALGREAEILGGASGSIALGADASVSVANSLALGADSAALRGALANYAAVGLSTPQTSVGEVSFGAIGAERQLTNVAAGSALTDAVNVGQLQGVSTSLQALADLAVTYDDATAATLTLGGTGGTRVTNLTPGLLALGSADAVNGAQLFGLGSSLAAEIGGSTAFDPATSTIDIGLTY
;
A
#
# COMPACT_ATOMS: atom_id res chain seq x y z
N MET A 1 60.34 9.08 -20.27
CA MET A 1 60.71 7.70 -19.85
C MET A 1 59.41 7.06 -19.33
N HIS A 2 58.57 6.42 -20.16
CA HIS A 2 58.61 4.98 -20.55
C HIS A 2 58.93 4.10 -19.33
N THR A 3 58.05 3.22 -18.83
CA THR A 3 57.45 2.08 -19.57
C THR A 3 56.19 1.45 -18.92
N ARG A 4 55.24 1.04 -19.80
CA ARG A 4 54.37 -0.17 -19.86
C ARG A 4 53.42 -0.51 -18.68
N SER A 5 52.08 -0.63 -18.86
CA SER A 5 51.24 -1.45 -19.77
C SER A 5 50.97 -2.87 -19.28
N THR A 6 49.74 -3.14 -18.83
CA THR A 6 48.92 -4.30 -19.23
C THR A 6 47.44 -3.95 -19.10
N ALA A 7 46.74 -4.02 -20.23
CA ALA A 7 45.30 -4.02 -20.34
C ALA A 7 44.78 -5.44 -20.18
N ASP A 8 43.60 -5.61 -19.59
CA ASP A 8 42.74 -6.75 -19.88
C ASP A 8 41.31 -6.24 -20.14
N LEU A 9 40.86 -6.62 -21.33
CA LEU A 9 39.58 -6.37 -21.98
C LEU A 9 38.73 -7.63 -21.75
N LEU A 10 37.42 -7.54 -21.52
CA LEU A 10 36.38 -8.45 -22.04
C LEU A 10 34.95 -8.11 -21.54
N LEU A 11 34.20 -7.49 -22.46
CA LEU A 11 32.76 -7.54 -22.85
C LEU A 11 31.62 -8.05 -21.90
N PRO A 12 30.36 -7.55 -22.12
CA PRO A 12 29.18 -7.86 -21.32
C PRO A 12 28.37 -9.06 -21.84
N PHE A 13 27.85 -9.91 -20.95
CA PHE A 13 26.92 -11.00 -21.31
C PHE A 13 25.46 -10.59 -21.08
N ARG A 14 24.71 -10.49 -22.18
CA ARG A 14 23.25 -10.66 -22.24
C ARG A 14 22.93 -12.14 -22.44
N GLY A 15 21.92 -12.63 -21.71
CA GLY A 15 21.03 -13.73 -22.12
C GLY A 15 21.51 -15.16 -21.88
N ALA A 16 20.82 -15.88 -20.97
CA ALA A 16 20.33 -17.26 -21.15
C ALA A 16 20.04 -17.92 -19.80
N THR A 17 18.76 -18.00 -19.39
CA THR A 17 18.25 -19.05 -18.49
C THR A 17 16.73 -19.21 -18.65
N LEU A 18 16.29 -19.50 -19.88
CA LEU A 18 14.93 -19.95 -20.20
C LEU A 18 14.95 -21.43 -20.62
N ALA A 19 15.65 -22.28 -19.85
CA ALA A 19 15.80 -23.70 -20.18
C ALA A 19 16.15 -24.55 -18.96
N THR A 20 15.39 -24.49 -17.86
CA THR A 20 15.56 -25.44 -16.74
C THR A 20 14.29 -25.67 -15.91
N ARG A 21 13.11 -25.70 -16.52
CA ARG A 21 11.83 -25.97 -15.83
C ARG A 21 10.97 -27.02 -16.53
N LEU A 22 11.51 -28.21 -16.77
CA LEU A 22 10.73 -29.31 -17.33
C LEU A 22 11.26 -30.68 -16.89
N LEU A 23 11.10 -31.06 -15.62
CA LEU A 23 11.22 -32.47 -15.22
C LEU A 23 10.70 -32.82 -13.80
N VAL A 24 9.46 -32.45 -13.42
CA VAL A 24 8.84 -33.04 -12.20
C VAL A 24 7.32 -33.16 -12.38
N ALA A 25 6.87 -34.16 -13.14
CA ALA A 25 5.45 -34.55 -13.20
C ALA A 25 5.30 -35.99 -13.74
N ALA A 26 5.85 -36.98 -13.04
CA ALA A 26 5.71 -38.38 -13.46
C ALA A 26 5.89 -39.40 -12.32
N VAL A 27 5.33 -39.20 -11.12
CA VAL A 27 5.15 -40.28 -10.13
C VAL A 27 3.95 -39.94 -9.25
N TYR A 28 2.88 -40.74 -9.32
CA TYR A 28 1.92 -41.12 -8.27
C TYR A 28 0.53 -41.41 -8.87
N ALA A 29 0.35 -42.66 -9.28
CA ALA A 29 -0.97 -43.25 -9.55
C ALA A 29 -0.90 -44.75 -9.16
N LEU A 30 -1.48 -45.14 -8.02
CA LEU A 30 -1.99 -46.49 -7.72
C LEU A 30 -2.52 -46.60 -6.26
N GLY A 31 -3.83 -46.80 -6.11
CA GLY A 31 -4.42 -47.69 -5.08
C GLY A 31 -5.22 -47.07 -3.91
N ALA A 32 -6.56 -47.16 -3.95
CA ALA A 32 -7.45 -47.72 -2.90
C ALA A 32 -8.95 -47.45 -3.20
N VAL A 33 -9.83 -48.40 -2.85
CA VAL A 33 -11.25 -48.53 -3.25
C VAL A 33 -12.15 -48.78 -2.01
N LEU A 34 -13.23 -47.97 -1.86
CA LEU A 34 -14.55 -48.13 -1.15
C LEU A 34 -14.65 -48.15 0.42
N PRO A 35 -15.84 -47.86 1.05
CA PRO A 35 -16.98 -47.00 0.66
C PRO A 35 -17.62 -46.13 1.81
N LEU A 36 -18.55 -45.22 1.40
CA LEU A 36 -19.74 -44.68 2.11
C LEU A 36 -19.57 -43.77 3.35
N GLY A 37 -19.53 -42.46 3.10
CA GLY A 37 -20.00 -41.41 4.00
C GLY A 37 -20.49 -40.22 3.17
N LEU A 38 -21.78 -39.87 3.29
CA LEU A 38 -22.38 -38.72 2.63
C LEU A 38 -21.74 -37.42 3.12
N PHE A 39 -20.87 -36.83 2.30
CA PHE A 39 -20.54 -35.41 2.37
C PHE A 39 -20.55 -34.86 0.94
N THR A 40 -21.46 -33.93 0.69
CA THR A 40 -21.58 -33.18 -0.56
C THR A 40 -20.35 -32.28 -0.73
N VAL A 41 -19.55 -32.54 -1.77
CA VAL A 41 -18.47 -31.66 -2.24
C VAL A 41 -19.03 -30.77 -3.36
N PRO A 42 -18.77 -29.45 -3.39
CA PRO A 42 -19.09 -28.63 -4.55
C PRO A 42 -18.06 -28.89 -5.67
N ALA A 43 -18.52 -29.34 -6.83
CA ALA A 43 -17.72 -29.56 -8.04
C ALA A 43 -17.95 -28.43 -9.08
N PRO A 44 -17.01 -28.21 -10.01
CA PRO A 44 -16.68 -26.90 -10.57
C PRO A 44 -17.55 -26.48 -11.77
N ALA A 45 -17.75 -25.18 -11.91
CA ALA A 45 -18.37 -24.60 -13.09
C ALA A 45 -17.40 -24.63 -14.28
N ARG A 46 -17.81 -25.33 -15.35
CA ARG A 46 -17.21 -25.16 -16.68
C ARG A 46 -17.88 -23.95 -17.35
N ALA A 47 -17.06 -23.05 -17.89
CA ALA A 47 -17.52 -22.01 -18.81
C ALA A 47 -17.97 -22.67 -20.11
N GLN A 48 -19.20 -22.38 -20.55
CA GLN A 48 -19.72 -22.78 -21.84
C GLN A 48 -19.86 -21.52 -22.71
N THR A 49 -19.25 -21.59 -23.88
CA THR A 49 -19.21 -20.57 -24.92
C THR A 49 -20.60 -20.08 -25.29
N SER A 50 -20.88 -18.80 -25.10
CA SER A 50 -22.08 -18.15 -25.65
C SER A 50 -21.76 -17.52 -27.00
N ILE A 51 -22.46 -17.95 -28.05
CA ILE A 51 -22.49 -17.25 -29.33
C ILE A 51 -23.68 -16.28 -29.41
N VAL A 52 -24.53 -16.17 -28.38
CA VAL A 52 -25.52 -15.08 -28.28
C VAL A 52 -25.84 -14.81 -26.80
N ASP A 53 -25.43 -13.65 -26.26
CA ASP A 53 -25.70 -13.26 -24.86
C ASP A 53 -27.12 -12.70 -24.69
N VAL A 54 -27.74 -13.00 -23.55
CA VAL A 54 -29.18 -12.93 -23.26
C VAL A 54 -29.60 -11.56 -22.68
N CYS A 55 -28.66 -10.63 -22.47
CA CYS A 55 -28.93 -9.44 -21.66
C CYS A 55 -29.12 -8.11 -22.42
N THR A 56 -28.74 -7.99 -23.70
CA THR A 56 -29.01 -6.74 -24.46
C THR A 56 -30.31 -6.78 -25.25
N GLY A 57 -30.87 -7.97 -25.48
CA GLY A 57 -31.95 -8.15 -26.46
C GLY A 57 -31.53 -7.73 -27.87
N VAL A 58 -32.11 -8.34 -28.89
CA VAL A 58 -32.04 -7.74 -30.23
C VAL A 58 -33.10 -6.64 -30.27
N SER A 59 -32.74 -5.43 -29.84
CA SER A 59 -33.59 -4.25 -30.02
C SER A 59 -33.27 -3.63 -31.37
N LEU A 60 -33.95 -4.08 -32.41
CA LEU A 60 -33.89 -3.42 -33.71
C LEU A 60 -34.70 -2.11 -33.59
N PRO A 61 -34.11 -0.93 -33.90
CA PRO A 61 -34.89 0.30 -33.92
C PRO A 61 -36.08 0.12 -34.88
N ARG A 62 -37.26 0.62 -34.50
CA ARG A 62 -38.56 0.38 -35.19
C ARG A 62 -38.50 0.56 -36.71
N SER A 63 -37.59 1.40 -37.22
CA SER A 63 -37.36 1.59 -38.66
C SER A 63 -36.76 0.36 -39.35
N ALA A 64 -35.75 -0.31 -38.80
CA ALA A 64 -35.02 -1.37 -39.51
C ALA A 64 -35.90 -2.61 -39.79
N VAL A 65 -36.73 -3.01 -38.84
CA VAL A 65 -37.68 -4.13 -39.02
C VAL A 65 -38.74 -3.78 -40.07
N THR A 66 -39.26 -2.56 -40.01
CA THR A 66 -40.27 -2.10 -40.96
C THR A 66 -39.69 -1.94 -42.37
N ASP A 67 -38.45 -1.47 -42.51
CA ASP A 67 -37.78 -1.23 -43.79
C ASP A 67 -37.29 -2.54 -44.45
N ILE A 68 -36.92 -3.55 -43.67
CA ILE A 68 -36.53 -4.88 -44.20
C ILE A 68 -37.75 -5.71 -44.61
N ILE A 69 -38.83 -5.67 -43.82
CA ILE A 69 -39.98 -6.54 -44.02
C ILE A 69 -40.99 -5.95 -45.02
N ARG A 70 -41.09 -4.62 -45.11
CA ARG A 70 -42.03 -3.94 -46.02
C ARG A 70 -41.85 -4.35 -47.49
N PRO A 71 -40.64 -4.41 -48.09
CA PRO A 71 -40.44 -4.83 -49.47
C PRO A 71 -40.90 -6.26 -49.76
N VAL A 72 -40.72 -7.19 -48.82
CA VAL A 72 -41.16 -8.59 -48.96
C VAL A 72 -42.68 -8.69 -48.87
N ILE A 73 -43.30 -7.96 -47.95
CA ILE A 73 -44.76 -7.98 -47.80
C ILE A 73 -45.45 -7.26 -48.95
N THR A 74 -44.97 -6.09 -49.39
CA THR A 74 -45.55 -5.32 -50.51
C THR A 74 -45.18 -5.90 -51.88
N GLY A 75 -43.98 -6.48 -52.01
CA GLY A 75 -43.46 -6.99 -53.28
C GLY A 75 -43.81 -8.45 -53.56
N ILE A 76 -44.04 -9.27 -52.53
CA ILE A 76 -44.29 -10.71 -52.68
C ILE A 76 -45.62 -11.09 -52.03
N ALA A 77 -45.82 -10.85 -50.73
CA ALA A 77 -46.98 -11.40 -50.02
C ALA A 77 -48.33 -10.82 -50.49
N THR A 78 -48.43 -9.51 -50.72
CA THR A 78 -49.66 -8.87 -51.21
C THR A 78 -49.98 -9.20 -52.67
N PRO A 79 -49.01 -9.21 -53.61
CA PRO A 79 -49.25 -9.69 -54.96
C PRO A 79 -49.63 -11.17 -55.01
N LEU A 80 -49.05 -12.02 -54.16
CA LEU A 80 -49.40 -13.44 -54.08
C LEU A 80 -50.80 -13.64 -53.50
N GLU A 81 -51.16 -12.93 -52.42
CA GLU A 81 -52.51 -12.95 -51.85
C GLU A 81 -53.55 -12.46 -52.86
N SER A 82 -53.22 -11.41 -53.62
CA SER A 82 -54.08 -10.90 -54.70
C SER A 82 -54.22 -11.88 -55.87
N SER A 83 -53.12 -12.49 -56.30
CA SER A 83 -53.11 -13.47 -57.40
C SER A 83 -53.83 -14.76 -57.02
N ILE A 84 -53.61 -15.25 -55.79
CA ILE A 84 -54.28 -16.43 -55.27
C ILE A 84 -55.77 -16.14 -55.03
N ASN A 85 -56.14 -14.98 -54.44
CA ASN A 85 -57.56 -14.62 -54.28
C ASN A 85 -58.26 -14.34 -55.62
N SER A 86 -57.53 -13.89 -56.65
CA SER A 86 -58.03 -13.80 -58.03
C SER A 86 -58.29 -15.18 -58.64
N LEU A 87 -57.47 -16.18 -58.33
CA LEU A 87 -57.64 -17.56 -58.77
C LEU A 87 -58.72 -18.30 -57.97
N LEU A 88 -58.89 -17.97 -56.69
CA LEU A 88 -59.89 -18.55 -55.78
C LEU A 88 -61.29 -17.94 -55.93
N ASN A 89 -61.51 -17.04 -56.90
CA ASN A 89 -62.72 -16.22 -57.05
C ASN A 89 -64.02 -16.98 -57.39
N ILE A 90 -64.09 -18.30 -57.16
CA ILE A 90 -65.31 -19.09 -57.40
C ILE A 90 -65.70 -20.05 -56.26
N LEU A 91 -64.87 -20.49 -55.30
CA LEU A 91 -65.38 -21.48 -54.32
C LEU A 91 -64.64 -21.69 -52.97
N VAL A 92 -63.98 -20.69 -52.37
CA VAL A 92 -63.45 -20.87 -50.99
C VAL A 92 -63.22 -19.52 -50.29
N PRO A 93 -63.10 -19.49 -48.94
CA PRO A 93 -62.81 -18.26 -48.20
C PRO A 93 -61.54 -17.60 -48.75
N ARG A 94 -61.59 -16.27 -48.94
CA ARG A 94 -60.42 -15.51 -49.37
C ARG A 94 -59.29 -15.69 -48.34
N LEU A 95 -58.09 -15.97 -48.83
CA LEU A 95 -56.89 -16.03 -48.01
C LEU A 95 -56.60 -14.62 -47.53
N ASN A 96 -56.57 -14.40 -46.21
CA ASN A 96 -56.14 -13.14 -45.59
C ASN A 96 -54.94 -13.46 -44.71
N LEU A 97 -53.74 -13.09 -45.16
CA LEU A 97 -52.51 -13.37 -44.43
C LEU A 97 -52.30 -12.44 -43.22
N ASN A 98 -53.21 -11.47 -43.01
CA ASN A 98 -53.23 -10.54 -41.88
C ASN A 98 -51.90 -9.76 -41.70
N ALA A 99 -51.11 -9.66 -42.76
CA ALA A 99 -49.75 -9.11 -42.75
C ALA A 99 -49.73 -7.61 -42.42
N THR A 100 -50.76 -6.88 -42.86
CA THR A 100 -50.95 -5.45 -42.57
C THR A 100 -51.18 -5.19 -41.07
N THR A 101 -51.88 -6.09 -40.39
CA THR A 101 -52.23 -5.97 -38.97
C THR A 101 -51.07 -6.40 -38.08
N LEU A 102 -50.29 -7.41 -38.50
CA LEU A 102 -49.00 -7.76 -37.89
C LEU A 102 -47.97 -6.61 -38.01
N LEU A 103 -47.92 -5.92 -39.15
CA LEU A 103 -47.12 -4.70 -39.32
C LEU A 103 -47.61 -3.55 -38.43
N ASN A 104 -48.93 -3.36 -38.29
CA ASN A 104 -49.51 -2.33 -37.43
C ASN A 104 -49.29 -2.62 -35.94
N ASN A 105 -49.33 -3.89 -35.53
CA ASN A 105 -49.02 -4.33 -34.16
C ASN A 105 -47.53 -4.20 -33.83
N ALA A 106 -46.65 -4.45 -34.81
CA ALA A 106 -45.22 -4.16 -34.71
C ALA A 106 -44.94 -2.64 -34.64
N ALA A 107 -45.70 -1.82 -35.37
CA ALA A 107 -45.59 -0.36 -35.35
C ALA A 107 -46.17 0.29 -34.08
N SER A 108 -47.16 -0.33 -33.43
CA SER A 108 -47.83 0.17 -32.22
C SER A 108 -47.08 -0.14 -30.92
N GLY A 109 -46.00 -0.92 -30.97
CA GLY A 109 -45.08 -1.10 -29.83
C GLY A 109 -45.43 -2.23 -28.87
N GLN A 110 -46.16 -3.25 -29.31
CA GLN A 110 -46.27 -4.50 -28.54
C GLN A 110 -44.96 -5.29 -28.63
N ASP A 111 -44.54 -5.90 -27.52
CA ASP A 111 -43.28 -6.64 -27.41
C ASP A 111 -43.24 -7.82 -28.40
N ILE A 112 -42.42 -7.70 -29.45
CA ILE A 112 -42.08 -8.83 -30.31
C ILE A 112 -40.95 -9.59 -29.60
N ARG A 113 -41.30 -10.68 -28.91
CA ARG A 113 -40.32 -11.55 -28.25
C ARG A 113 -39.82 -12.59 -29.25
N LEU A 114 -38.52 -12.56 -29.54
CA LEU A 114 -37.85 -13.60 -30.32
C LEU A 114 -37.41 -14.70 -29.36
N GLY A 115 -38.15 -15.81 -29.32
CA GLY A 115 -37.70 -17.02 -28.64
C GLY A 115 -36.62 -17.71 -29.47
N VAL A 116 -35.45 -17.96 -28.90
CA VAL A 116 -34.44 -18.80 -29.55
C VAL A 116 -34.89 -20.24 -29.40
N LEU A 117 -35.10 -20.90 -30.55
CA LEU A 117 -35.44 -22.31 -30.62
C LEU A 117 -34.14 -23.11 -30.75
N ASP A 118 -34.01 -24.21 -30.02
CA ASP A 118 -32.91 -25.15 -30.25
C ASP A 118 -33.08 -25.88 -31.59
N VAL A 119 -32.08 -26.67 -32.00
CA VAL A 119 -32.09 -27.43 -33.26
C VAL A 119 -33.21 -28.48 -33.36
N ASN A 120 -33.92 -28.75 -32.26
CA ASN A 120 -35.05 -29.67 -32.18
C ASN A 120 -36.40 -28.93 -32.06
N GLY A 121 -36.41 -27.60 -32.11
CA GLY A 121 -37.61 -26.77 -32.12
C GLY A 121 -38.21 -26.48 -30.74
N ASN A 122 -37.46 -26.69 -29.65
CA ASN A 122 -37.90 -26.31 -28.30
C ASN A 122 -37.50 -24.88 -27.96
N VAL A 123 -38.37 -24.14 -27.27
CA VAL A 123 -38.05 -22.79 -26.78
C VAL A 123 -37.04 -22.90 -25.63
N VAL A 124 -35.92 -22.21 -25.76
CA VAL A 124 -34.90 -22.14 -24.70
C VAL A 124 -35.31 -21.06 -23.69
N ASP A 125 -36.08 -21.44 -22.68
CA ASP A 125 -36.36 -20.59 -21.52
C ASP A 125 -35.18 -20.67 -20.54
N ALA A 126 -34.36 -19.61 -20.45
CA ALA A 126 -33.26 -19.53 -19.50
C ALA A 126 -33.77 -19.14 -18.10
N PRO A 127 -33.29 -19.76 -17.00
CA PRO A 127 -33.66 -19.37 -15.64
C PRO A 127 -33.13 -17.95 -15.31
N ASP A 128 -33.84 -17.23 -14.45
CA ASP A 128 -33.77 -15.78 -14.11
C ASP A 128 -32.42 -15.15 -13.67
N ALA A 129 -31.26 -15.64 -14.09
CA ALA A 129 -29.95 -15.02 -13.79
C ALA A 129 -29.14 -14.69 -15.06
N CYS A 130 -29.18 -13.41 -15.46
CA CYS A 130 -28.38 -12.87 -16.56
C CYS A 130 -26.92 -12.64 -16.12
N ILE A 131 -25.97 -13.44 -16.63
CA ILE A 131 -24.54 -13.40 -16.29
C ILE A 131 -23.74 -12.86 -17.52
N ASN A 132 -23.68 -11.54 -17.75
CA ASN A 132 -22.81 -10.86 -18.76
C ASN A 132 -21.28 -10.92 -18.47
N GLN A 133 -20.51 -11.91 -18.91
CA GLN A 133 -19.04 -11.83 -18.73
C GLN A 133 -18.48 -10.76 -19.69
N ALA A 134 -18.05 -9.60 -19.21
CA ALA A 134 -17.67 -8.45 -20.04
C ALA A 134 -16.21 -8.05 -19.81
N ASP A 135 -15.40 -8.01 -20.87
CA ASP A 135 -13.98 -7.74 -20.78
C ASP A 135 -13.59 -6.32 -20.32
N ALA A 136 -14.46 -5.30 -20.50
CA ALA A 136 -14.28 -3.93 -19.98
C ALA A 136 -15.54 -3.01 -20.04
N PHE A 137 -15.45 -1.78 -19.45
CA PHE A 137 -16.43 -0.65 -19.37
C PHE A 137 -15.71 0.70 -19.65
N THR A 138 -16.29 1.64 -20.43
CA THR A 138 -15.70 2.98 -20.76
C THR A 138 -16.79 4.07 -20.84
N LEU A 139 -16.48 5.34 -20.49
CA LEU A 139 -17.42 6.49 -20.50
C LEU A 139 -17.07 7.54 -21.58
N GLU A 140 -18.07 8.12 -22.25
CA GLU A 140 -17.90 9.12 -23.34
C GLU A 140 -17.67 10.56 -22.85
N ASN A 141 -17.96 10.85 -21.59
CA ASN A 141 -17.67 12.13 -20.92
C ASN A 141 -16.72 11.91 -19.75
N GLU A 142 -15.90 12.90 -19.44
CA GLU A 142 -14.96 12.86 -18.30
C GLU A 142 -15.71 12.80 -16.96
N GLN A 143 -15.94 11.59 -16.43
CA GLN A 143 -16.57 11.25 -15.15
C GLN A 143 -15.92 9.97 -14.56
N GLY A 144 -16.15 9.66 -13.28
CA GLY A 144 -15.63 8.44 -12.63
C GLY A 144 -16.42 7.16 -12.97
N ILE A 145 -15.72 6.02 -13.11
CA ILE A 145 -16.34 4.68 -13.26
C ILE A 145 -16.50 4.05 -11.87
N SER A 146 -17.75 3.89 -11.43
CA SER A 146 -18.12 3.10 -10.25
C SER A 146 -18.20 1.62 -10.62
N ILE A 147 -17.32 0.77 -10.09
CA ILE A 147 -17.51 -0.68 -10.14
C ILE A 147 -18.39 -1.10 -8.95
N GLY A 148 -19.69 -1.20 -9.23
CA GLY A 148 -20.78 -1.53 -8.31
C GLY A 148 -22.12 -1.09 -8.94
N GLY A 149 -23.10 -2.00 -9.02
CA GLY A 149 -24.35 -1.79 -9.78
C GLY A 149 -24.58 -2.72 -11.01
N ASN A 150 -23.88 -3.86 -11.06
CA ASN A 150 -23.98 -4.99 -12.03
C ASN A 150 -22.96 -5.00 -13.20
N ARG A 151 -21.71 -5.47 -12.92
CA ARG A 151 -20.87 -6.48 -13.65
C ARG A 151 -19.41 -6.06 -14.03
N ILE A 152 -18.45 -7.00 -14.14
CA ILE A 152 -16.96 -6.81 -14.02
C ILE A 152 -16.17 -7.81 -14.90
N THR A 153 -15.31 -7.35 -15.83
CA THR A 153 -13.95 -7.88 -16.11
C THR A 153 -13.03 -6.77 -16.73
N GLY A 154 -11.70 -6.88 -16.60
CA GLY A 154 -10.60 -6.18 -17.34
C GLY A 154 -10.62 -4.67 -17.69
N LEU A 155 -10.55 -3.73 -16.73
CA LEU A 155 -10.56 -2.27 -17.07
C LEU A 155 -9.20 -1.60 -17.33
N GLY A 156 -8.72 -1.71 -18.58
CA GLY A 156 -7.76 -0.79 -19.21
C GLY A 156 -7.47 -1.17 -20.67
N SER A 157 -7.49 -0.18 -21.59
CA SER A 157 -7.15 -0.37 -23.00
C SER A 157 -5.68 -0.78 -23.15
N GLY A 158 -5.41 -1.93 -23.79
CA GLY A 158 -4.03 -2.36 -24.13
C GLY A 158 -3.67 -3.82 -23.87
N GLY A 159 -4.56 -4.64 -23.31
CA GLY A 159 -4.35 -6.09 -23.20
C GLY A 159 -3.49 -6.57 -22.03
N ALA A 160 -3.11 -5.69 -21.09
CA ALA A 160 -2.51 -6.12 -19.82
C ALA A 160 -3.60 -6.69 -18.89
N VAL A 161 -3.63 -8.01 -18.81
CA VAL A 161 -4.58 -8.79 -18.01
C VAL A 161 -4.16 -8.74 -16.54
N ALA A 162 -5.12 -8.60 -15.62
CA ALA A 162 -4.86 -8.80 -14.20
C ALA A 162 -4.68 -10.30 -13.92
N ILE A 163 -3.62 -10.68 -13.22
CA ILE A 163 -3.30 -12.08 -12.92
C ILE A 163 -3.27 -12.27 -11.41
N ALA A 164 -4.20 -13.07 -10.90
CA ALA A 164 -4.14 -13.63 -9.56
C ALA A 164 -3.43 -15.00 -9.65
N GLY A 165 -2.14 -15.05 -9.30
CA GLY A 165 -1.27 -16.20 -9.57
C GLY A 165 -1.48 -17.41 -8.67
N GLU A 166 -2.14 -17.25 -7.52
CA GLU A 166 -2.31 -18.30 -6.51
C GLU A 166 -3.73 -18.32 -5.93
N LEU A 167 -4.01 -19.38 -5.15
CA LEU A 167 -5.26 -19.51 -4.39
C LEU A 167 -5.46 -18.30 -3.46
N ASN A 168 -6.72 -17.87 -3.34
CA ASN A 168 -7.17 -16.73 -2.51
C ASN A 168 -6.52 -15.38 -2.86
N SER A 169 -5.85 -15.27 -4.01
CA SER A 169 -5.27 -14.01 -4.43
C SER A 169 -6.30 -13.13 -5.14
N ILE A 170 -6.11 -11.81 -5.05
CA ILE A 170 -6.91 -10.80 -5.73
C ILE A 170 -5.97 -9.95 -6.57
N ALA A 171 -6.26 -9.79 -7.85
CA ALA A 171 -5.58 -8.85 -8.73
C ALA A 171 -6.64 -8.00 -9.45
N PHE A 172 -6.55 -6.67 -9.30
CA PHE A 172 -7.50 -5.74 -9.89
C PHE A 172 -6.79 -4.49 -10.41
N GLY A 173 -7.00 -4.19 -11.69
CA GLY A 173 -6.30 -3.12 -12.40
C GLY A 173 -5.55 -3.68 -13.61
N ASN A 174 -5.29 -2.82 -14.61
CA ASN A 174 -4.55 -3.21 -15.80
C ASN A 174 -3.12 -3.62 -15.42
N GLY A 175 -2.72 -4.85 -15.77
CA GLY A 175 -1.40 -5.39 -15.39
C GLY A 175 -1.20 -5.68 -13.91
N ALA A 176 -2.25 -5.61 -13.08
CA ALA A 176 -2.13 -6.02 -11.67
C ALA A 176 -1.74 -7.50 -11.58
N LEU A 177 -0.70 -7.80 -10.79
CA LEU A 177 -0.11 -9.14 -10.72
C LEU A 177 0.09 -9.55 -9.27
N THR A 178 -0.43 -10.72 -8.91
CA THR A 178 0.14 -11.52 -7.83
C THR A 178 0.89 -12.69 -8.44
N ALA A 179 2.18 -12.84 -8.12
CA ALA A 179 3.02 -13.87 -8.69
C ALA A 179 2.61 -15.27 -8.22
N ALA A 180 2.97 -16.29 -9.01
CA ALA A 180 2.95 -17.68 -8.54
C ALA A 180 3.79 -17.78 -7.25
N THR A 181 3.29 -18.50 -6.24
CA THR A 181 3.72 -18.63 -4.84
C THR A 181 3.35 -17.49 -3.87
N ALA A 182 2.72 -16.40 -4.32
CA ALA A 182 2.19 -15.36 -3.43
C ALA A 182 0.74 -15.67 -3.02
N VAL A 183 0.56 -16.63 -2.11
CA VAL A 183 -0.76 -17.06 -1.61
C VAL A 183 -1.39 -15.96 -0.73
N ASP A 184 -2.72 -15.84 -0.74
CA ASP A 184 -3.47 -14.85 0.06
C ASP A 184 -3.04 -13.39 -0.20
N ALA A 185 -2.61 -13.10 -1.44
CA ALA A 185 -2.07 -11.80 -1.83
C ALA A 185 -3.13 -10.89 -2.49
N ILE A 186 -3.03 -9.56 -2.32
CA ILE A 186 -3.97 -8.59 -2.89
C ILE A 186 -3.23 -7.48 -3.64
N ALA A 187 -3.35 -7.43 -4.96
CA ALA A 187 -2.82 -6.36 -5.81
C ALA A 187 -3.96 -5.52 -6.41
N LEU A 188 -4.09 -4.24 -6.00
CA LEU A 188 -5.10 -3.30 -6.48
C LEU A 188 -4.43 -2.04 -7.05
N GLY A 189 -4.57 -1.82 -8.35
CA GLY A 189 -3.98 -0.69 -9.06
C GLY A 189 -3.39 -1.13 -10.41
N ARG A 190 -3.20 -0.16 -11.31
CA ARG A 190 -2.48 -0.42 -12.58
C ARG A 190 -1.05 -0.86 -12.25
N GLU A 191 -0.59 -1.97 -12.80
CA GLU A 191 0.76 -2.54 -12.57
C GLU A 191 1.10 -2.70 -11.07
N ALA A 192 0.09 -2.85 -10.19
CA ALA A 192 0.34 -3.24 -8.81
C ALA A 192 0.90 -4.67 -8.79
N GLU A 193 2.05 -4.89 -8.16
CA GLU A 193 2.78 -6.15 -8.24
C GLU A 193 3.10 -6.73 -6.85
N ILE A 194 2.78 -8.01 -6.68
CA ILE A 194 3.27 -8.81 -5.55
C ILE A 194 4.15 -9.92 -6.10
N LEU A 195 5.44 -9.89 -5.74
CA LEU A 195 6.45 -10.82 -6.23
C LEU A 195 6.33 -12.21 -5.58
N GLY A 196 6.98 -13.20 -6.19
CA GLY A 196 6.94 -14.59 -5.72
C GLY A 196 7.48 -14.73 -4.28
N GLY A 197 6.78 -15.53 -3.47
CA GLY A 197 7.10 -15.75 -2.06
C GLY A 197 6.63 -14.65 -1.11
N ALA A 198 6.02 -13.57 -1.60
CA ALA A 198 5.44 -12.50 -0.77
C ALA A 198 4.00 -12.83 -0.31
N SER A 199 3.80 -14.01 0.28
CA SER A 199 2.47 -14.45 0.74
C SER A 199 1.87 -13.53 1.81
N GLY A 200 0.54 -13.42 1.83
CA GLY A 200 -0.20 -12.59 2.78
C GLY A 200 0.05 -11.08 2.64
N SER A 201 0.50 -10.65 1.46
CA SER A 201 0.90 -9.26 1.20
C SER A 201 -0.16 -8.48 0.44
N ILE A 202 -0.04 -7.16 0.47
CA ILE A 202 -1.00 -6.26 -0.18
C ILE A 202 -0.25 -5.14 -0.91
N ALA A 203 -0.55 -4.92 -2.19
CA ALA A 203 -0.10 -3.79 -2.99
C ALA A 203 -1.32 -2.93 -3.37
N LEU A 204 -1.37 -1.69 -2.90
CA LEU A 204 -2.50 -0.78 -3.09
C LEU A 204 -2.05 0.53 -3.74
N GLY A 205 -2.25 0.68 -5.03
CA GLY A 205 -1.83 1.85 -5.80
C GLY A 205 -1.27 1.46 -7.15
N ALA A 206 -1.24 2.41 -8.09
CA ALA A 206 -0.59 2.17 -9.37
C ALA A 206 0.92 1.97 -9.16
N ASP A 207 1.52 0.94 -9.77
CA ASP A 207 2.95 0.64 -9.67
C ASP A 207 3.43 0.35 -8.22
N ALA A 208 2.49 0.08 -7.30
CA ALA A 208 2.82 -0.35 -5.94
C ALA A 208 3.40 -1.77 -5.98
N SER A 209 4.51 -2.02 -5.30
CA SER A 209 5.22 -3.30 -5.33
C SER A 209 5.51 -3.87 -3.94
N VAL A 210 5.36 -5.19 -3.78
CA VAL A 210 5.74 -5.90 -2.55
C VAL A 210 6.63 -7.09 -2.88
N SER A 211 7.82 -7.14 -2.29
CA SER A 211 8.82 -8.20 -2.54
C SER A 211 9.01 -9.19 -1.40
N VAL A 212 8.27 -9.02 -0.31
CA VAL A 212 8.48 -9.73 0.95
C VAL A 212 7.15 -10.11 1.57
N ALA A 213 7.09 -11.25 2.23
CA ALA A 213 5.85 -11.75 2.83
C ALA A 213 5.30 -10.82 3.91
N ASN A 214 4.00 -10.93 4.16
CA ASN A 214 3.29 -10.30 5.26
C ASN A 214 3.48 -8.77 5.35
N SER A 215 3.58 -8.12 4.18
CA SER A 215 3.90 -6.69 4.05
C SER A 215 2.91 -5.96 3.14
N LEU A 216 2.83 -4.64 3.28
CA LEU A 216 1.88 -3.79 2.57
C LEU A 216 2.61 -2.61 1.91
N ALA A 217 2.41 -2.42 0.60
CA ALA A 217 2.74 -1.18 -0.10
C ALA A 217 1.47 -0.36 -0.34
N LEU A 218 1.41 0.86 0.18
CA LEU A 218 0.23 1.73 0.13
C LEU A 218 0.54 3.06 -0.57
N GLY A 219 -0.20 3.36 -1.63
CA GLY A 219 0.01 4.51 -2.51
C GLY A 219 0.72 4.12 -3.81
N ALA A 220 0.60 4.97 -4.83
CA ALA A 220 1.27 4.75 -6.11
C ALA A 220 2.80 4.72 -5.93
N ASP A 221 3.50 3.89 -6.70
CA ASP A 221 4.97 3.74 -6.64
C ASP A 221 5.55 3.34 -5.27
N SER A 222 4.70 2.93 -4.31
CA SER A 222 5.17 2.46 -3.00
C SER A 222 5.83 1.10 -3.14
N ALA A 223 6.94 0.90 -2.45
CA ALA A 223 7.68 -0.36 -2.46
C ALA A 223 7.85 -0.89 -1.04
N ALA A 224 7.24 -2.02 -0.72
CA ALA A 224 7.47 -2.74 0.54
C ALA A 224 8.55 -3.80 0.30
N LEU A 225 9.74 -3.51 0.81
CA LEU A 225 10.96 -4.31 0.57
C LEU A 225 11.51 -4.91 1.86
N ARG A 226 11.03 -4.48 3.02
CA ARG A 226 11.48 -4.96 4.32
C ARG A 226 10.50 -5.99 4.88
N GLY A 227 10.90 -7.25 4.85
CA GLY A 227 10.10 -8.34 5.41
C GLY A 227 10.15 -8.38 6.93
N ALA A 228 9.78 -9.53 7.50
CA ALA A 228 9.97 -9.79 8.93
C ALA A 228 11.45 -9.62 9.34
N LEU A 229 11.67 -8.88 10.43
CA LEU A 229 12.99 -8.68 11.03
C LEU A 229 12.95 -9.19 12.46
N ALA A 230 13.92 -10.00 12.86
CA ALA A 230 14.06 -10.49 14.22
C ALA A 230 15.32 -9.94 14.87
N ASN A 231 15.22 -9.60 16.16
CA ASN A 231 16.35 -9.17 17.00
C ASN A 231 17.18 -8.02 16.41
N TYR A 232 16.54 -7.08 15.71
CA TYR A 232 17.26 -5.93 15.17
C TYR A 232 17.47 -4.86 16.25
N ALA A 233 18.60 -4.16 16.18
CA ALA A 233 18.89 -3.04 17.07
C ALA A 233 18.14 -1.80 16.58
N ALA A 234 17.18 -1.33 17.36
CA ALA A 234 16.49 -0.08 17.10
C ALA A 234 17.26 1.08 17.75
N VAL A 235 17.31 2.22 17.05
CA VAL A 235 17.98 3.42 17.55
C VAL A 235 17.31 3.87 18.85
N GLY A 236 18.12 4.13 19.87
CA GLY A 236 17.63 4.61 21.17
C GLY A 236 17.02 3.54 22.08
N LEU A 237 16.98 2.28 21.66
CA LEU A 237 16.50 1.17 22.49
C LEU A 237 17.65 0.20 22.80
N SER A 238 17.76 -0.19 24.07
CA SER A 238 18.76 -1.17 24.53
C SER A 238 18.31 -2.61 24.27
N THR A 239 17.00 -2.85 24.13
CA THR A 239 16.43 -4.17 23.88
C THR A 239 16.25 -4.41 22.37
N PRO A 240 16.66 -5.57 21.84
CA PRO A 240 16.39 -5.93 20.44
C PRO A 240 14.90 -5.98 20.13
N GLN A 241 14.54 -5.57 18.91
CA GLN A 241 13.16 -5.51 18.42
C GLN A 241 12.88 -6.59 17.37
N THR A 242 11.60 -6.89 17.16
CA THR A 242 11.12 -7.84 16.14
C THR A 242 9.89 -7.26 15.44
N SER A 243 9.83 -7.39 14.11
CA SER A 243 8.66 -7.06 13.28
C SER A 243 8.29 -8.26 12.40
N VAL A 244 7.01 -8.38 12.06
CA VAL A 244 6.49 -9.45 11.19
C VAL A 244 6.39 -9.03 9.71
N GLY A 245 6.67 -7.77 9.40
CA GLY A 245 6.61 -7.19 8.06
C GLY A 245 6.70 -5.66 8.12
N GLU A 246 6.40 -5.02 7.00
CA GLU A 246 6.42 -3.56 6.81
C GLU A 246 5.10 -3.06 6.22
N VAL A 247 4.72 -1.83 6.60
CA VAL A 247 3.79 -1.00 5.81
C VAL A 247 4.61 0.12 5.19
N SER A 248 4.81 0.06 3.88
CA SER A 248 5.52 1.09 3.13
C SER A 248 4.53 2.07 2.53
N PHE A 249 4.73 3.36 2.83
CA PHE A 249 3.93 4.46 2.28
C PHE A 249 4.60 5.11 1.06
N GLY A 250 5.72 4.59 0.56
CA GLY A 250 6.46 5.18 -0.55
C GLY A 250 7.63 4.32 -1.00
N ALA A 251 8.62 4.93 -1.64
CA ALA A 251 9.88 4.28 -2.00
C ALA A 251 11.06 5.16 -1.54
N ILE A 252 12.28 4.62 -1.60
CA ILE A 252 13.49 5.38 -1.27
C ILE A 252 13.57 6.62 -2.18
N GLY A 253 13.63 7.81 -1.59
CA GLY A 253 13.62 9.09 -2.29
C GLY A 253 12.22 9.57 -2.74
N ALA A 254 11.18 8.82 -2.44
CA ALA A 254 9.77 9.14 -2.70
C ALA A 254 8.91 8.87 -1.45
N GLU A 255 9.41 9.27 -0.29
CA GLU A 255 8.74 9.10 0.99
C GLU A 255 7.51 10.01 1.11
N ARG A 256 6.49 9.52 1.81
CA ARG A 256 5.26 10.29 2.09
C ARG A 256 5.21 10.72 3.54
N GLN A 257 4.62 11.89 3.78
CA GLN A 257 4.28 12.32 5.13
C GLN A 257 3.03 11.58 5.62
N LEU A 258 3.07 11.09 6.85
CA LEU A 258 1.90 10.58 7.56
C LEU A 258 1.34 11.69 8.45
N THR A 259 0.23 12.29 8.02
CA THR A 259 -0.40 13.45 8.69
C THR A 259 -1.61 13.04 9.52
N ASN A 260 -2.04 13.92 10.44
CA ASN A 260 -3.19 13.71 11.33
C ASN A 260 -3.01 12.51 12.29
N VAL A 261 -1.76 12.26 12.69
CA VAL A 261 -1.39 11.25 13.68
C VAL A 261 -1.60 11.82 15.07
N ALA A 262 -2.53 11.25 15.84
CA ALA A 262 -2.70 11.54 17.26
C ALA A 262 -1.42 11.18 18.03
N ALA A 263 -1.18 11.83 19.18
CA ALA A 263 -0.01 11.55 19.99
C ALA A 263 -0.04 10.10 20.51
N GLY A 264 1.06 9.38 20.35
CA GLY A 264 1.20 8.00 20.81
C GLY A 264 1.15 7.88 22.34
N SER A 265 0.59 6.78 22.83
CA SER A 265 0.36 6.51 24.26
C SER A 265 0.96 5.19 24.73
N ALA A 266 1.11 4.21 23.84
CA ALA A 266 1.78 2.94 24.07
C ALA A 266 3.17 2.92 23.42
N LEU A 267 4.01 1.94 23.82
CA LEU A 267 5.40 1.83 23.34
C LEU A 267 5.53 1.53 21.84
N THR A 268 4.47 1.04 21.19
CA THR A 268 4.44 0.71 19.76
C THR A 268 3.59 1.69 18.94
N ASP A 269 3.17 2.81 19.53
CA ASP A 269 2.44 3.83 18.81
C ASP A 269 3.41 4.73 18.02
N ALA A 270 2.93 5.27 16.89
CA ALA A 270 3.68 6.29 16.17
C ALA A 270 3.78 7.59 17.00
N VAL A 271 4.95 8.22 16.96
CA VAL A 271 5.19 9.53 17.59
C VAL A 271 4.94 10.63 16.58
N ASN A 272 4.18 11.67 16.95
CA ASN A 272 3.98 12.83 16.09
C ASN A 272 4.97 13.98 16.40
N VAL A 273 5.00 15.01 15.54
CA VAL A 273 5.93 16.15 15.69
C VAL A 273 5.72 16.91 17.00
N GLY A 274 4.50 16.95 17.53
CA GLY A 274 4.20 17.62 18.80
C GLY A 274 4.89 16.98 20.01
N GLN A 275 4.93 15.64 20.06
CA GLN A 275 5.66 14.91 21.10
C GLN A 275 7.17 15.13 20.98
N LEU A 276 7.72 15.12 19.77
CA LEU A 276 9.14 15.40 19.53
C LEU A 276 9.51 16.84 19.95
N GLN A 277 8.64 17.81 19.66
CA GLN A 277 8.84 19.20 20.11
C GLN A 277 8.84 19.30 21.64
N GLY A 278 7.97 18.55 22.33
CA GLY A 278 7.97 18.49 23.80
C GLY A 278 9.30 17.99 24.38
N VAL A 279 9.91 16.99 23.75
CA VAL A 279 11.26 16.50 24.11
C VAL A 279 12.31 17.58 23.83
N SER A 280 12.28 18.20 22.65
CA SER A 280 13.22 19.29 22.30
C SER A 280 13.17 20.45 23.29
N THR A 281 11.98 20.86 23.73
CA THR A 281 11.80 21.92 24.73
C THR A 281 12.37 21.52 26.08
N SER A 282 12.16 20.26 26.49
CA SER A 282 12.73 19.73 27.74
C SER A 282 14.27 19.70 27.70
N LEU A 283 14.86 19.35 26.55
CA LEU A 283 16.30 19.37 26.36
C LEU A 283 16.89 20.78 26.38
N GLN A 284 16.21 21.76 25.80
CA GLN A 284 16.64 23.17 25.86
C GLN A 284 16.61 23.69 27.30
N ALA A 285 15.54 23.41 28.05
CA ALA A 285 15.46 23.79 29.46
C ALA A 285 16.58 23.16 30.31
N LEU A 286 16.98 21.93 29.98
CA LEU A 286 18.14 21.29 30.61
C LEU A 286 19.46 21.95 30.20
N ALA A 287 19.61 22.30 28.92
CA ALA A 287 20.80 22.96 28.41
C ALA A 287 21.02 24.36 29.03
N ASP A 288 19.94 25.12 29.26
CA ASP A 288 19.99 26.43 29.89
C ASP A 288 20.49 26.37 31.35
N LEU A 289 20.28 25.25 32.03
CA LEU A 289 20.73 25.02 33.41
C LEU A 289 22.08 24.29 33.49
N ALA A 290 22.51 23.65 32.40
CA ALA A 290 23.71 22.83 32.40
C ALA A 290 24.97 23.69 32.48
N VAL A 291 25.90 23.29 33.35
CA VAL A 291 27.28 23.76 33.30
C VAL A 291 28.04 22.84 32.36
N THR A 292 28.64 23.40 31.31
CA THR A 292 29.34 22.66 30.27
C THR A 292 30.79 23.14 30.15
N TYR A 293 31.65 22.31 29.55
CA TYR A 293 33.01 22.71 29.21
C TYR A 293 32.99 23.70 28.04
N ASP A 294 34.01 24.55 27.98
CA ASP A 294 34.12 25.56 26.92
C ASP A 294 34.35 24.89 25.54
N ASP A 295 35.00 23.74 25.51
CA ASP A 295 35.17 22.90 24.32
C ASP A 295 35.39 21.41 24.64
N ALA A 296 35.60 20.61 23.59
CA ALA A 296 35.78 19.16 23.68
C ALA A 296 37.11 18.72 24.35
N THR A 297 38.08 19.62 24.55
CA THR A 297 39.31 19.32 25.29
C THR A 297 39.08 19.22 26.79
N ALA A 298 37.95 19.73 27.27
CA ALA A 298 37.60 19.81 28.69
C ALA A 298 38.68 20.51 29.55
N ALA A 299 39.46 21.41 28.94
CA ALA A 299 40.52 22.13 29.64
C ALA A 299 39.98 23.24 30.56
N THR A 300 38.87 23.88 30.16
CA THR A 300 38.29 25.00 30.89
C THR A 300 36.77 24.86 31.02
N LEU A 301 36.27 25.39 32.13
CA LEU A 301 34.86 25.50 32.45
C LEU A 301 34.63 26.94 32.91
N THR A 302 34.00 27.73 32.05
CA THR A 302 33.68 29.12 32.35
C THR A 302 32.27 29.22 32.93
N LEU A 303 32.18 29.64 34.20
CA LEU A 303 30.89 29.89 34.84
C LEU A 303 30.30 31.22 34.36
N GLY A 304 28.99 31.23 34.09
CA GLY A 304 28.26 32.42 33.67
C GLY A 304 27.99 33.41 34.81
N GLY A 305 27.03 34.31 34.55
CA GLY A 305 26.59 35.37 35.47
C GLY A 305 27.45 36.63 35.38
N THR A 306 26.82 37.79 35.29
CA THR A 306 27.51 39.09 35.16
C THR A 306 28.37 39.46 36.38
N GLY A 307 28.08 38.88 37.55
CA GLY A 307 28.90 38.96 38.77
C GLY A 307 29.65 37.68 39.12
N GLY A 308 29.77 36.75 38.17
CA GLY A 308 30.24 35.39 38.40
C GLY A 308 29.18 34.48 39.05
N THR A 309 29.56 33.22 39.27
CA THR A 309 28.70 32.19 39.87
C THR A 309 29.30 31.71 41.18
N ARG A 310 28.49 31.67 42.25
CA ARG A 310 28.90 31.09 43.53
C ARG A 310 28.86 29.57 43.47
N VAL A 311 30.01 28.93 43.67
CA VAL A 311 30.09 27.47 43.87
C VAL A 311 30.03 27.20 45.37
N THR A 312 29.00 26.51 45.83
CA THR A 312 28.75 26.23 47.25
C THR A 312 28.70 24.72 47.49
N ASN A 313 28.62 24.32 48.78
CA ASN A 313 28.66 22.92 49.18
C ASN A 313 29.95 22.18 48.74
N LEU A 314 31.07 22.90 48.67
CA LEU A 314 32.38 22.28 48.48
C LEU A 314 32.80 21.61 49.79
N THR A 315 33.07 20.31 49.72
CA THR A 315 33.81 19.61 50.76
C THR A 315 35.22 20.21 50.88
N PRO A 316 35.85 20.22 52.07
CA PRO A 316 37.23 20.67 52.21
C PRO A 316 38.15 19.93 51.24
N GLY A 317 38.90 20.64 50.41
CA GLY A 317 39.84 20.06 49.46
C GLY A 317 41.08 19.49 50.15
N LEU A 318 41.75 18.50 49.56
CA LEU A 318 42.98 17.98 50.13
C LEU A 318 44.11 19.03 50.07
N LEU A 319 44.73 19.30 51.21
CA LEU A 319 45.89 20.21 51.30
C LEU A 319 47.19 19.40 51.31
N ALA A 320 47.71 19.07 50.13
CA ALA A 320 48.94 18.31 49.93
C ALA A 320 49.69 18.77 48.67
N LEU A 321 50.99 18.45 48.58
CA LEU A 321 51.79 18.78 47.40
C LEU A 321 51.23 18.08 46.15
N GLY A 322 50.92 18.86 45.11
CA GLY A 322 50.33 18.36 43.87
C GLY A 322 48.81 18.18 43.88
N SER A 323 48.11 18.57 44.95
CA SER A 323 46.64 18.57 44.98
C SER A 323 46.04 19.55 43.96
N ALA A 324 44.96 19.13 43.30
CA ALA A 324 44.17 19.94 42.37
C ALA A 324 42.74 20.19 42.89
N ASP A 325 42.48 19.86 44.15
CA ASP A 325 41.16 20.05 44.75
C ASP A 325 40.87 21.53 44.98
N ALA A 326 39.62 21.93 44.74
CA ALA A 326 39.15 23.26 45.11
C ALA A 326 39.12 23.42 46.64
N VAL A 327 39.66 24.53 47.13
CA VAL A 327 39.61 24.88 48.56
C VAL A 327 38.30 25.59 48.88
N ASN A 328 37.71 25.27 50.03
CA ASN A 328 36.48 25.93 50.47
C ASN A 328 36.76 27.07 51.47
N GLY A 329 35.73 27.86 51.78
CA GLY A 329 35.87 29.02 52.66
C GLY A 329 36.30 28.68 54.09
N ALA A 330 35.94 27.50 54.62
CA ALA A 330 36.32 27.09 55.97
C ALA A 330 37.83 26.85 56.09
N GLN A 331 38.45 26.29 55.04
CA GLN A 331 39.90 26.06 55.01
C GLN A 331 40.67 27.38 54.92
N LEU A 332 40.23 28.30 54.06
CA LEU A 332 40.85 29.62 53.94
C LEU A 332 40.68 30.43 55.23
N PHE A 333 39.49 30.39 55.84
CA PHE A 333 39.22 31.01 57.14
C PHE A 333 40.13 30.44 58.23
N GLY A 334 40.30 29.11 58.26
CA GLY A 334 41.21 28.44 59.20
C GLY A 334 42.65 28.93 59.04
N LEU A 335 43.15 29.02 57.81
CA LEU A 335 44.49 29.54 57.51
C LEU A 335 44.65 31.00 57.99
N GLY A 336 43.69 31.87 57.68
CA GLY A 336 43.72 33.28 58.11
C GLY A 336 43.71 33.41 59.64
N SER A 337 42.93 32.58 60.32
CA SER A 337 42.88 32.53 61.78
C SER A 337 44.20 32.05 62.39
N SER A 338 44.82 31.01 61.81
CA SER A 338 46.15 30.53 62.25
C SER A 338 47.23 31.58 62.04
N LEU A 339 47.20 32.33 60.94
CA LEU A 339 48.14 33.41 60.69
C LEU A 339 47.98 34.58 61.67
N ALA A 340 46.75 35.01 61.94
CA ALA A 340 46.49 36.05 62.93
C ALA A 340 46.98 35.62 64.34
N ALA A 341 46.79 34.36 64.72
CA ALA A 341 47.26 33.84 65.99
C ALA A 341 48.80 33.87 66.11
N GLU A 342 49.53 33.63 65.02
CA GLU A 342 51.00 33.69 65.01
C GLU A 342 51.53 35.12 65.15
N ILE A 343 50.83 36.12 64.60
CA ILE A 343 51.20 37.54 64.77
C ILE A 343 50.93 38.00 66.21
N GLY A 344 49.85 37.50 66.83
CA GLY A 344 49.54 37.73 68.23
C GLY A 344 48.96 39.12 68.56
N GLY A 345 48.84 39.45 69.85
CA GLY A 345 48.21 40.71 70.27
C GLY A 345 46.70 40.75 69.98
N SER A 346 46.20 41.88 69.47
CA SER A 346 44.79 42.07 69.09
C SER A 346 44.50 41.77 67.62
N THR A 347 45.44 41.10 66.93
CA THR A 347 45.27 40.85 65.50
C THR A 347 44.18 39.82 65.22
N ALA A 348 43.32 40.08 64.23
CA ALA A 348 42.22 39.21 63.84
C ALA A 348 42.07 39.12 62.32
N PHE A 349 41.61 37.98 61.83
CA PHE A 349 41.18 37.84 60.44
C PHE A 349 39.73 38.31 60.28
N ASP A 350 39.48 39.27 59.39
CA ASP A 350 38.15 39.70 59.01
C ASP A 350 37.67 38.93 57.76
N PRO A 351 36.70 38.00 57.88
CA PRO A 351 36.21 37.23 56.75
C PRO A 351 35.36 38.04 55.76
N ALA A 352 34.86 39.23 56.14
CA ALA A 352 34.06 40.07 55.26
C ALA A 352 34.93 40.81 54.24
N THR A 353 36.09 41.29 54.68
CA THR A 353 37.07 41.99 53.82
C THR A 353 38.22 41.09 53.36
N SER A 354 38.35 39.90 53.94
CA SER A 354 39.48 38.98 53.72
C SER A 354 40.84 39.58 54.09
N THR A 355 40.89 40.41 55.13
CA THR A 355 42.11 41.08 55.60
C THR A 355 42.50 40.67 57.01
N ILE A 356 43.78 40.87 57.37
CA ILE A 356 44.26 40.75 58.75
C ILE A 356 44.26 42.16 59.35
N ASP A 357 43.39 42.39 60.32
CA ASP A 357 43.39 43.61 61.13
C ASP A 357 44.40 43.43 62.27
N ILE A 358 45.36 44.35 62.38
CA ILE A 358 46.41 44.30 63.39
C ILE A 358 46.01 44.96 64.73
N GLY A 359 44.80 45.52 64.81
CA GLY A 359 44.25 46.06 66.07
C GLY A 359 45.08 47.19 66.67
N LEU A 360 45.84 47.92 65.85
CA LEU A 360 46.59 49.10 66.31
C LEU A 360 45.62 50.28 66.48
N THR A 361 45.09 50.43 67.69
CA THR A 361 44.54 51.71 68.14
C THR A 361 45.69 52.69 68.30
N TYR A 362 45.86 53.58 67.30
CA TYR A 362 46.71 54.77 67.43
C TYR A 362 46.09 55.81 68.36
#